data_AF-A0AAV5FK62-F1
#
_entry.id   AF-A0AAV5FK62-F1
#
_cell.length_a   1.000
_cell.length_b   1.000
_cell.length_c   1.000
_cell.angle_alpha   90.00
_cell.angle_beta   90.00
_cell.angle_gamma   90.00
#
_symmetry.space_group_name_H-M   'P 1'
#
loop_
_entity.id
_entity.type
_entity.pdbx_description
1 polymer ?
#
loop_
_entity_poly.entity_id
_entity_poly.type
_entity_poly.pdbx_seq_one_letter_code
_entity_poly.pdbx_strand_id
1 'polypeptide(L)'
;MGPSPPSAAAVGAAVAVVVVAVALCALAAGSPAGGPHMADLSVLLPPRMTKPVEYRLIGGDGCFSWSWDHHDIISVQPEYNDTSRCSTSARLSSIAPYNGRRETSVYATDVISGITIHCKVFVDKISRIRIFHHAVKIDLDEIATLRVHAFDDEENVFSSLVGLQFLWQLIPRMLNNSSHHLVHIPLKETHLSDCSGFCGDMNVRFQLEDKNFGSDLFVVKGIEIGQEVVSAQLFEPQFEHVIDTITLTVAEAMSLEPPSPVLVTVGVLVKFKLRVFRQKVAQALSSFDI
;
A
#
# COMPACT_ATOMS: atom_id res chain seq x y z
N MET A 1 55.23 41.57 14.08
CA MET A 1 56.08 42.44 13.23
C MET A 1 57.44 41.76 13.06
N GLY A 2 57.98 41.76 11.85
CA GLY A 2 59.15 40.96 11.46
C GLY A 2 58.92 40.39 10.05
N PRO A 3 59.44 41.04 8.99
CA PRO A 3 59.08 40.73 7.60
C PRO A 3 60.03 39.72 6.92
N SER A 4 59.60 39.23 5.75
CA SER A 4 60.31 38.37 4.80
C SER A 4 60.97 39.17 3.64
N PRO A 5 61.64 38.53 2.65
CA PRO A 5 62.52 37.35 2.67
C PRO A 5 64.00 37.75 2.37
N PRO A 6 64.65 37.71 1.15
CA PRO A 6 64.37 37.14 -0.18
C PRO A 6 65.47 36.18 -0.76
N SER A 7 65.33 35.88 -2.07
CA SER A 7 66.31 35.53 -3.11
C SER A 7 66.75 34.07 -3.37
N ALA A 8 66.31 33.63 -4.56
CA ALA A 8 66.60 32.42 -5.33
C ALA A 8 68.07 32.08 -5.64
N ALA A 9 68.31 30.80 -5.93
CA ALA A 9 68.99 30.36 -7.16
C ALA A 9 68.60 28.89 -7.48
N ALA A 10 68.50 28.54 -8.77
CA ALA A 10 68.18 27.19 -9.22
C ALA A 10 69.40 26.52 -9.88
N VAL A 11 69.63 25.25 -9.59
CA VAL A 11 70.40 24.32 -10.45
C VAL A 11 69.72 22.95 -10.37
N GLY A 12 69.46 22.33 -11.51
CA GLY A 12 68.66 21.10 -11.58
C GLY A 12 69.48 19.81 -11.61
N ALA A 13 68.77 18.69 -11.48
CA ALA A 13 69.19 17.38 -11.98
C ALA A 13 67.94 16.64 -12.46
N ALA A 14 67.86 16.38 -13.77
CA ALA A 14 66.77 15.58 -14.32
C ALA A 14 67.03 14.10 -14.02
N VAL A 15 66.18 13.47 -13.21
CA VAL A 15 66.13 12.02 -13.06
C VAL A 15 64.84 11.53 -13.70
N ALA A 16 64.97 11.01 -14.92
CA ALA A 16 63.86 10.41 -15.66
C ALA A 16 63.50 9.06 -15.03
N VAL A 17 62.59 9.06 -14.06
CA VAL A 17 62.00 7.84 -13.52
C VAL A 17 60.96 7.32 -14.50
N VAL A 18 61.31 6.27 -15.24
CA VAL A 18 60.38 5.55 -16.12
C VAL A 18 59.36 4.80 -15.25
N VAL A 19 58.18 5.39 -15.05
CA VAL A 19 57.06 4.72 -14.39
C VAL A 19 56.41 3.76 -15.38
N VAL A 20 56.67 2.47 -15.21
CA VAL A 20 56.05 1.39 -15.99
C VAL A 20 54.57 1.29 -15.62
N ALA A 21 53.70 1.69 -16.54
CA ALA A 21 52.26 1.59 -16.37
C ALA A 21 51.76 0.16 -16.70
N VAL A 22 51.71 -0.71 -15.68
CA VAL A 22 50.97 -1.97 -15.73
C VAL A 22 50.14 -2.11 -14.45
N ALA A 23 48.89 -1.65 -14.50
CA ALA A 23 47.86 -1.93 -13.50
C ALA A 23 46.74 -2.71 -14.18
N LEU A 24 46.38 -3.86 -13.61
CA LEU A 24 45.54 -4.87 -14.25
C LEU A 24 44.07 -4.45 -14.38
N CYS A 25 43.35 -5.15 -15.27
CA CYS A 25 41.90 -5.06 -15.41
C CYS A 25 41.17 -5.21 -14.06
N ALA A 26 40.47 -4.16 -13.63
CA ALA A 26 39.44 -4.26 -12.60
C ALA A 26 38.13 -4.79 -13.21
N LEU A 27 38.12 -6.06 -13.62
CA LEU A 27 36.89 -6.79 -13.92
C LEU A 27 36.29 -7.31 -12.60
N ALA A 28 35.44 -6.50 -11.97
CA ALA A 28 34.31 -6.94 -11.13
C ALA A 28 33.53 -5.73 -10.62
N ALA A 29 32.82 -5.03 -11.52
CA ALA A 29 31.56 -4.41 -11.09
C ALA A 29 30.58 -5.55 -10.81
N GLY A 30 30.70 -6.15 -9.63
CA GLY A 30 29.72 -7.08 -9.12
C GLY A 30 28.46 -6.30 -8.83
N SER A 31 27.58 -6.20 -9.83
CA SER A 31 26.16 -5.98 -9.56
C SER A 31 25.73 -7.00 -8.51
N PRO A 32 24.89 -6.64 -7.53
CA PRO A 32 24.11 -7.65 -6.83
C PRO A 32 23.16 -8.26 -7.85
N ALA A 33 23.65 -9.25 -8.60
CA ALA A 33 22.81 -10.17 -9.35
C ALA A 33 22.07 -10.98 -8.29
N GLY A 34 20.92 -10.46 -7.87
CA GLY A 34 19.97 -11.19 -7.08
C GLY A 34 19.69 -12.50 -7.81
N GLY A 35 19.71 -13.61 -7.06
CA GLY A 35 19.16 -14.85 -7.60
C GLY A 35 17.67 -14.68 -7.91
N PRO A 36 17.07 -15.63 -8.65
CA PRO A 36 15.63 -15.68 -8.78
C PRO A 36 15.00 -15.64 -7.39
N HIS A 37 14.01 -14.78 -7.20
CA HIS A 37 13.34 -14.55 -5.91
C HIS A 37 11.84 -14.35 -6.13
N MET A 38 11.05 -14.45 -5.05
CA MET A 38 9.60 -14.22 -5.08
C MET A 38 9.24 -13.07 -4.15
N ALA A 39 8.20 -12.32 -4.51
CA ALA A 39 7.68 -11.23 -3.68
C ALA A 39 7.17 -11.75 -2.32
N ASP A 40 6.52 -12.93 -2.33
CA ASP A 40 5.90 -13.54 -1.15
C ASP A 40 6.30 -15.00 -0.99
N LEU A 41 6.66 -15.37 0.24
CA LEU A 41 6.98 -16.75 0.62
C LEU A 41 5.78 -17.47 1.27
N SER A 42 4.75 -16.73 1.65
CA SER A 42 3.51 -17.24 2.25
C SER A 42 2.31 -16.38 1.88
N VAL A 43 1.21 -17.00 1.45
CA VAL A 43 -0.03 -16.36 1.03
C VAL A 43 -1.20 -16.98 1.80
N LEU A 44 -2.10 -16.16 2.35
CA LEU A 44 -3.35 -16.58 2.98
C LEU A 44 -4.54 -16.14 2.11
N LEU A 45 -5.28 -17.12 1.58
CA LEU A 45 -6.44 -16.92 0.72
C LEU A 45 -7.73 -17.35 1.42
N PRO A 46 -8.87 -16.67 1.15
CA PRO A 46 -10.17 -17.16 1.59
C PRO A 46 -10.53 -18.52 0.93
N PRO A 47 -11.53 -19.26 1.45
CA PRO A 47 -12.09 -20.42 0.76
C PRO A 47 -12.73 -20.01 -0.58
N ARG A 48 -13.24 -20.97 -1.34
CA ARG A 48 -14.05 -20.70 -2.54
C ARG A 48 -15.27 -19.83 -2.20
N MET A 49 -15.24 -18.59 -2.70
CA MET A 49 -16.31 -17.59 -2.60
C MET A 49 -17.22 -17.60 -3.84
N THR A 50 -18.27 -16.76 -3.88
CA THR A 50 -19.16 -16.65 -5.04
C THR A 50 -18.43 -16.08 -6.26
N LYS A 51 -17.54 -15.11 -6.03
CA LYS A 51 -16.52 -14.67 -6.99
C LYS A 51 -15.15 -15.16 -6.52
N PRO A 52 -14.34 -15.86 -7.34
CA PRO A 52 -12.99 -16.25 -6.96
C PRO A 52 -12.15 -15.03 -6.58
N VAL A 53 -11.50 -15.11 -5.42
CA VAL A 53 -10.46 -14.15 -5.04
C VAL A 53 -9.16 -14.56 -5.69
N GLU A 54 -8.54 -13.61 -6.38
CA GLU A 54 -7.26 -13.81 -7.05
C GLU A 54 -6.13 -13.15 -6.26
N TYR A 55 -4.97 -13.82 -6.24
CA TYR A 55 -3.71 -13.29 -5.75
C TYR A 55 -2.63 -13.44 -6.83
N ARG A 56 -2.02 -12.33 -7.23
CA ARG A 56 -0.96 -12.32 -8.23
C ARG A 56 0.40 -12.51 -7.55
N LEU A 57 0.90 -13.74 -7.55
CA LEU A 57 2.24 -14.06 -7.05
C LEU A 57 3.28 -13.66 -8.11
N ILE A 58 4.26 -12.84 -7.72
CA ILE A 58 5.26 -12.26 -8.61
C ILE A 58 6.65 -12.80 -8.29
N GLY A 59 7.38 -13.24 -9.31
CA GLY A 59 8.79 -13.60 -9.26
C GLY A 59 9.67 -12.52 -9.89
N GLY A 60 10.77 -12.20 -9.22
CA GLY A 60 11.82 -11.28 -9.68
C GLY A 60 13.07 -12.02 -10.14
N ASP A 61 13.82 -11.40 -11.05
CA ASP A 61 15.13 -11.85 -11.55
C ASP A 61 15.19 -13.33 -12.03
N GLY A 62 14.08 -13.84 -12.58
CA GLY A 62 13.97 -15.24 -13.02
C GLY A 62 12.88 -15.48 -14.09
N CYS A 63 12.90 -16.68 -14.66
CA CYS A 63 12.04 -17.13 -15.75
C CYS A 63 11.33 -18.43 -15.30
N PHE A 64 10.19 -18.28 -14.63
CA PHE A 64 9.63 -19.37 -13.82
C PHE A 64 8.67 -20.30 -14.57
N SER A 65 8.77 -21.59 -14.26
CA SER A 65 7.75 -22.61 -14.50
C SER A 65 7.07 -22.95 -13.18
N TRP A 66 5.74 -23.11 -13.20
CA TRP A 66 4.93 -23.23 -11.99
C TRP A 66 4.36 -24.65 -11.83
N SER A 67 4.42 -25.17 -10.61
CA SER A 67 3.79 -26.43 -10.19
C SER A 67 3.25 -26.30 -8.77
N TRP A 68 2.34 -27.17 -8.33
CA TRP A 68 1.76 -27.12 -7.00
C TRP A 68 1.29 -28.49 -6.52
N ASP A 69 1.26 -28.73 -5.21
CA ASP A 69 1.00 -30.05 -4.64
C ASP A 69 -0.47 -30.49 -4.82
N HIS A 70 -1.42 -29.63 -4.44
CA HIS A 70 -2.83 -29.99 -4.30
C HIS A 70 -3.72 -29.26 -5.31
N HIS A 71 -3.97 -29.94 -6.43
CA HIS A 71 -4.86 -29.47 -7.51
C HIS A 71 -6.35 -29.39 -7.14
N ASP A 72 -6.76 -29.87 -5.96
CA ASP A 72 -8.13 -29.75 -5.42
C ASP A 72 -8.32 -28.55 -4.47
N ILE A 73 -7.22 -27.93 -4.02
CA ILE A 73 -7.23 -26.83 -3.05
C ILE A 73 -7.17 -25.48 -3.77
N ILE A 74 -6.19 -25.32 -4.66
CA ILE A 74 -5.95 -24.08 -5.42
C ILE A 74 -5.84 -24.34 -6.91
N SER A 75 -6.20 -23.32 -7.68
CA SER A 75 -5.88 -23.19 -9.11
C SER A 75 -4.76 -22.17 -9.30
N VAL A 76 -3.70 -22.57 -9.98
CA VAL A 76 -2.58 -21.71 -10.37
C VAL A 76 -2.65 -21.47 -11.88
N GLN A 77 -2.73 -20.20 -12.31
CA GLN A 77 -2.76 -19.80 -13.71
C GLN A 77 -1.53 -18.92 -14.01
N PRO A 78 -0.49 -19.46 -14.66
CA PRO A 78 0.69 -18.69 -15.03
C PRO A 78 0.38 -17.62 -16.08
N GLU A 79 0.92 -16.41 -15.90
CA GLU A 79 0.77 -15.29 -16.84
C GLU A 79 1.98 -15.29 -17.80
N TYR A 80 1.89 -16.06 -18.89
CA TYR A 80 2.91 -16.06 -19.93
C TYR A 80 2.88 -14.76 -20.74
N ASN A 81 4.05 -14.16 -20.99
CA ASN A 81 4.19 -13.19 -22.08
C ASN A 81 4.19 -13.98 -23.40
N ASP A 82 3.48 -13.51 -24.44
CA ASP A 82 3.11 -14.27 -25.66
C ASP A 82 4.25 -15.01 -26.40
N THR A 83 5.50 -14.63 -26.18
CA THR A 83 6.70 -15.18 -26.83
C THR A 83 7.56 -16.07 -25.92
N SER A 84 7.18 -16.28 -24.65
CA SER A 84 8.01 -16.89 -23.62
C SER A 84 7.51 -18.26 -23.14
N ARG A 85 8.43 -19.19 -22.86
CA ARG A 85 8.13 -20.54 -22.32
C ARG A 85 8.03 -20.59 -20.79
N CYS A 86 8.11 -19.42 -20.16
CA CYS A 86 8.10 -19.23 -18.70
C CYS A 86 7.31 -17.95 -18.41
N SER A 87 7.03 -17.69 -17.14
CA SER A 87 6.29 -16.50 -16.70
C SER A 87 6.96 -15.89 -15.48
N THR A 88 6.79 -14.58 -15.31
CA THR A 88 7.26 -13.84 -14.13
C THR A 88 6.18 -13.68 -13.07
N SER A 89 4.93 -14.06 -13.36
CA SER A 89 3.82 -14.02 -12.41
C SER A 89 2.81 -15.15 -12.66
N ALA A 90 2.07 -15.51 -11.62
CA ALA A 90 0.95 -16.44 -11.70
C ALA A 90 -0.20 -15.96 -10.81
N ARG A 91 -1.43 -16.18 -11.29
CA ARG A 91 -2.65 -15.95 -10.51
C ARG A 91 -3.01 -17.19 -9.72
N LEU A 92 -3.03 -17.04 -8.41
CA LEU A 92 -3.52 -18.03 -7.46
C LEU A 92 -4.99 -17.75 -7.16
N SER A 93 -5.82 -18.80 -7.14
CA SER A 93 -7.21 -18.70 -6.71
C SER A 93 -7.61 -19.95 -5.91
N SER A 94 -8.44 -19.74 -4.89
CA SER A 94 -8.95 -20.82 -4.04
C SER A 94 -10.17 -21.47 -4.67
N ILE A 95 -10.13 -22.80 -4.82
CA ILE A 95 -11.23 -23.60 -5.40
C ILE A 95 -11.87 -24.56 -4.39
N ALA A 96 -11.21 -24.80 -3.25
CA ALA A 96 -11.73 -25.62 -2.17
C ALA A 96 -12.90 -24.95 -1.42
N PRO A 97 -14.01 -25.66 -1.15
CA PRO A 97 -14.96 -25.26 -0.14
C PRO A 97 -14.32 -25.35 1.26
N TYR A 98 -14.77 -24.51 2.19
CA TYR A 98 -14.25 -24.53 3.56
C TYR A 98 -14.63 -25.84 4.29
N ASN A 99 -13.63 -26.54 4.81
CA ASN A 99 -13.78 -27.73 5.65
C ASN A 99 -12.71 -27.77 6.76
N GLY A 100 -12.27 -26.59 7.22
CA GLY A 100 -11.10 -26.39 8.06
C GLY A 100 -9.93 -25.76 7.29
N ARG A 101 -8.91 -25.32 8.02
CA ARG A 101 -7.68 -24.74 7.47
C ARG A 101 -6.95 -25.75 6.59
N ARG A 102 -6.60 -25.36 5.37
CA ARG A 102 -5.75 -26.16 4.47
C ARG A 102 -4.41 -25.45 4.20
N GLU A 103 -3.36 -26.25 3.99
CA GLU A 103 -2.04 -25.80 3.55
C GLU A 103 -1.66 -26.55 2.26
N THR A 104 -1.04 -25.86 1.31
CA THR A 104 -0.45 -26.44 0.10
C THR A 104 0.75 -25.60 -0.34
N SER A 105 1.67 -26.15 -1.13
CA SER A 105 2.79 -25.38 -1.70
C SER A 105 2.59 -25.11 -3.18
N VAL A 106 3.06 -23.94 -3.62
CA VAL A 106 3.29 -23.60 -5.03
C VAL A 106 4.79 -23.47 -5.24
N TYR A 107 5.30 -24.08 -6.29
CA TYR A 107 6.72 -24.08 -6.65
C TYR A 107 6.93 -23.30 -7.94
N ALA A 108 7.84 -22.34 -7.89
CA ALA A 108 8.35 -21.61 -9.04
C ALA A 108 9.79 -22.06 -9.31
N THR A 109 9.99 -22.83 -10.38
CA THR A 109 11.31 -23.30 -10.82
C THR A 109 11.80 -22.39 -11.95
N ASP A 110 12.90 -21.67 -11.72
CA ASP A 110 13.54 -20.90 -12.78
C ASP A 110 14.15 -21.83 -13.83
N VAL A 111 13.73 -21.65 -15.08
CA VAL A 111 14.10 -22.52 -16.21
C VAL A 111 15.58 -22.37 -16.59
N ILE A 112 16.23 -21.27 -16.21
CA ILE A 112 17.63 -20.97 -16.56
C ILE A 112 18.60 -21.53 -15.50
N SER A 113 18.39 -21.22 -14.22
CA SER A 113 19.27 -21.65 -13.12
C SER A 113 18.90 -23.00 -12.52
N GLY A 114 17.67 -23.49 -12.74
CA GLY A 114 17.13 -24.69 -12.09
C GLY A 114 16.77 -24.49 -10.61
N ILE A 115 16.89 -23.27 -10.07
CA ILE A 115 16.53 -22.96 -8.68
C ILE A 115 15.00 -23.02 -8.54
N THR A 116 14.53 -23.80 -7.57
CA THR A 116 13.12 -23.89 -7.21
C THR A 116 12.86 -23.15 -5.91
N ILE A 117 11.91 -22.22 -5.95
CA ILE A 117 11.42 -21.46 -4.79
C ILE A 117 10.02 -21.98 -4.49
N HIS A 118 9.71 -22.18 -3.21
CA HIS A 118 8.37 -22.57 -2.78
C HIS A 118 7.68 -21.43 -2.04
N CYS A 119 6.41 -21.22 -2.35
CA CYS A 119 5.51 -20.31 -1.67
C CYS A 119 4.43 -21.15 -0.98
N LYS A 120 4.26 -20.96 0.34
CA LYS A 120 3.22 -21.65 1.12
C LYS A 120 1.88 -20.95 0.94
N VAL A 121 0.84 -21.69 0.57
CA VAL A 121 -0.51 -21.16 0.40
C VAL A 121 -1.43 -21.78 1.45
N PHE A 122 -1.99 -20.94 2.30
CA PHE A 122 -2.99 -21.29 3.29
C PHE A 122 -4.38 -20.91 2.79
N VAL A 123 -5.36 -21.75 3.06
CA VAL A 123 -6.78 -21.48 2.80
C VAL A 123 -7.54 -21.62 4.12
N ASP A 124 -8.12 -20.52 4.60
CA ASP A 124 -8.93 -20.49 5.83
C ASP A 124 -10.09 -19.49 5.73
N LYS A 125 -11.08 -19.60 6.61
CA LYS A 125 -12.26 -18.73 6.66
C LYS A 125 -11.91 -17.32 7.13
N ILE A 126 -12.65 -16.33 6.64
CA ILE A 126 -12.64 -14.99 7.21
C ILE A 126 -13.45 -15.02 8.51
N SER A 127 -12.82 -14.73 9.65
CA SER A 127 -13.48 -14.64 10.96
C SER A 127 -14.02 -13.24 11.22
N ARG A 128 -13.28 -12.21 10.79
CA ARG A 128 -13.64 -10.79 10.96
C ARG A 128 -12.99 -9.93 9.88
N ILE A 129 -13.50 -8.72 9.74
CA ILE A 129 -12.86 -7.65 8.97
C ILE A 129 -12.57 -6.46 9.88
N ARG A 130 -11.68 -5.56 9.44
CA ARG A 130 -11.53 -4.21 9.98
C ARG A 130 -11.31 -3.20 8.86
N ILE A 131 -11.90 -2.03 8.99
CA ILE A 131 -11.66 -0.88 8.11
C ILE A 131 -10.39 -0.17 8.59
N PHE A 132 -9.32 -0.29 7.81
CA PHE A 132 -8.07 0.42 8.02
C PHE A 132 -8.09 1.76 7.29
N HIS A 133 -7.54 2.78 7.93
CA HIS A 133 -7.46 4.16 7.42
C HIS A 133 -6.23 4.86 8.01
N HIS A 134 -5.62 5.77 7.26
CA HIS A 134 -4.43 6.51 7.73
C HIS A 134 -4.78 7.79 8.50
N ALA A 135 -5.99 8.32 8.32
CA ALA A 135 -6.42 9.59 8.89
C ALA A 135 -7.73 9.41 9.67
N VAL A 136 -7.71 9.70 10.98
CA VAL A 136 -8.91 9.67 11.86
C VAL A 136 -9.76 10.94 11.68
N LYS A 137 -9.08 12.04 11.36
CA LYS A 137 -9.65 13.33 10.96
C LYS A 137 -9.44 13.50 9.46
N ILE A 138 -10.48 13.93 8.75
CA ILE A 138 -10.45 14.32 7.34
C ILE A 138 -10.68 15.83 7.29
N ASP A 139 -9.86 16.57 6.55
CA ASP A 139 -10.10 18.01 6.39
C ASP A 139 -11.22 18.28 5.37
N LEU A 140 -11.94 19.42 5.50
CA LEU A 140 -12.95 19.81 4.52
C LEU A 140 -12.37 19.88 3.10
N ASP A 141 -13.16 19.38 2.14
CA ASP A 141 -12.77 19.18 0.73
C ASP A 141 -11.66 18.14 0.48
N GLU A 142 -11.12 17.47 1.51
CA GLU A 142 -10.12 16.40 1.38
C GLU A 142 -10.77 15.02 1.18
N ILE A 143 -10.04 14.13 0.51
CA ILE A 143 -10.41 12.72 0.32
C ILE A 143 -9.61 11.81 1.27
N ALA A 144 -10.26 10.76 1.78
CA ALA A 144 -9.61 9.70 2.54
C ALA A 144 -9.93 8.34 1.94
N THR A 145 -8.91 7.50 1.83
CA THR A 145 -9.04 6.11 1.38
C THR A 145 -9.19 5.18 2.58
N LEU A 146 -10.25 4.39 2.57
CA LEU A 146 -10.54 3.33 3.52
C LEU A 146 -10.24 1.98 2.84
N ARG A 147 -9.60 1.06 3.58
CA ARG A 147 -9.26 -0.28 3.08
C ARG A 147 -9.74 -1.34 4.06
N VAL A 148 -10.43 -2.37 3.59
CA VAL A 148 -10.74 -3.54 4.40
C VAL A 148 -9.51 -4.43 4.53
N HIS A 149 -9.20 -4.83 5.76
CA HIS A 149 -8.37 -5.99 6.05
C HIS A 149 -9.25 -7.08 6.66
N ALA A 150 -9.11 -8.31 6.17
CA ALA A 150 -9.76 -9.48 6.73
C ALA A 150 -8.78 -10.28 7.57
N PHE A 151 -9.31 -11.02 8.54
CA PHE A 151 -8.52 -11.82 9.46
C PHE A 151 -9.17 -13.18 9.73
N ASP A 152 -8.34 -14.19 9.98
CA ASP A 152 -8.78 -15.52 10.43
C ASP A 152 -8.95 -15.57 11.97
N ASP A 153 -9.26 -16.77 12.49
CA ASP A 153 -9.40 -17.04 13.94
C ASP A 153 -8.08 -16.87 14.72
N GLU A 154 -6.92 -16.86 14.05
CA GLU A 154 -5.58 -16.71 14.62
C GLU A 154 -5.05 -15.26 14.55
N GLU A 155 -5.87 -14.32 14.07
CA GLU A 155 -5.52 -12.93 13.78
C GLU A 155 -4.53 -12.74 12.60
N ASN A 156 -4.30 -13.75 11.75
CA ASN A 156 -3.52 -13.59 10.52
C ASN A 156 -4.28 -12.75 9.48
N VAL A 157 -3.56 -11.94 8.69
CA VAL A 157 -4.16 -11.07 7.66
C VAL A 157 -4.24 -11.80 6.32
N PHE A 158 -5.39 -11.76 5.65
CA PHE A 158 -5.55 -12.30 4.30
C PHE A 158 -4.75 -11.48 3.26
N SER A 159 -4.06 -12.17 2.35
CA SER A 159 -3.15 -11.55 1.39
C SER A 159 -3.87 -10.82 0.24
N SER A 160 -5.09 -11.25 -0.11
CA SER A 160 -5.95 -10.54 -1.07
C SER A 160 -7.42 -10.67 -0.69
N LEU A 161 -8.17 -9.60 -0.96
CA LEU A 161 -9.63 -9.51 -0.93
C LEU A 161 -10.19 -9.05 -2.29
N VAL A 162 -9.34 -9.02 -3.33
CA VAL A 162 -9.69 -8.61 -4.68
C VAL A 162 -10.82 -9.49 -5.22
N GLY A 163 -11.90 -8.87 -5.69
CA GLY A 163 -13.06 -9.58 -6.24
C GLY A 163 -14.16 -9.87 -5.22
N LEU A 164 -13.88 -9.78 -3.91
CA LEU A 164 -14.92 -9.76 -2.89
C LEU A 164 -15.78 -8.49 -3.02
N GLN A 165 -17.05 -8.64 -2.67
CA GLN A 165 -18.02 -7.57 -2.69
C GLN A 165 -18.24 -7.08 -1.27
N PHE A 166 -18.24 -5.77 -1.08
CA PHE A 166 -18.52 -5.14 0.21
C PHE A 166 -19.69 -4.18 0.07
N LEU A 167 -20.63 -4.28 1.01
CA LEU A 167 -21.69 -3.29 1.19
C LEU A 167 -21.15 -2.20 2.12
N TRP A 168 -20.91 -1.02 1.55
CA TRP A 168 -20.48 0.15 2.30
C TRP A 168 -21.67 1.07 2.58
N GLN A 169 -21.75 1.60 3.80
CA GLN A 169 -22.81 2.49 4.22
C GLN A 169 -22.25 3.68 5.00
N LEU A 170 -22.74 4.88 4.67
CA LEU A 170 -22.51 6.11 5.42
C LEU A 170 -23.72 6.35 6.31
N ILE A 171 -23.51 6.38 7.63
CA ILE A 171 -24.56 6.44 8.64
C ILE A 171 -24.34 7.70 9.49
N PRO A 172 -25.16 8.76 9.32
CA PRO A 172 -25.09 9.96 10.15
C PRO A 172 -25.25 9.61 11.63
N ARG A 173 -24.36 10.11 12.48
CA ARG A 173 -24.35 9.80 13.92
C ARG A 173 -25.55 10.36 14.68
N MET A 174 -26.21 11.39 14.14
CA MET A 174 -27.23 12.19 14.82
C MET A 174 -28.52 12.25 14.00
N LEU A 175 -29.62 11.69 14.53
CA LEU A 175 -30.90 11.55 13.83
C LEU A 175 -31.60 12.89 13.51
N ASN A 176 -31.17 13.99 14.15
CA ASN A 176 -31.79 15.31 14.06
C ASN A 176 -31.21 16.22 12.95
N ASN A 177 -30.09 15.85 12.34
CA ASN A 177 -29.58 16.51 11.13
C ASN A 177 -29.13 15.42 10.16
N SER A 178 -30.01 15.00 9.25
CA SER A 178 -29.77 13.93 8.28
C SER A 178 -28.86 14.34 7.11
N SER A 179 -27.98 15.32 7.34
CA SER A 179 -26.94 15.72 6.40
C SER A 179 -25.78 14.75 6.53
N HIS A 180 -25.34 14.19 5.40
CA HIS A 180 -24.11 13.39 5.37
C HIS A 180 -22.91 14.35 5.42
N HIS A 181 -21.96 14.06 6.30
CA HIS A 181 -20.71 14.81 6.43
C HIS A 181 -19.65 14.32 5.44
N LEU A 182 -19.80 13.07 4.99
CA LEU A 182 -19.00 12.40 3.99
C LEU A 182 -19.82 12.14 2.73
N VAL A 183 -19.15 12.12 1.57
CA VAL A 183 -19.70 11.57 0.33
C VAL A 183 -18.75 10.53 -0.25
N HIS A 184 -19.29 9.44 -0.81
CA HIS A 184 -18.50 8.48 -1.56
C HIS A 184 -17.99 9.10 -2.87
N ILE A 185 -16.70 8.93 -3.17
CA ILE A 185 -16.10 9.32 -4.44
C ILE A 185 -15.73 8.05 -5.21
N PRO A 186 -16.23 7.84 -6.44
CA PRO A 186 -15.90 6.67 -7.23
C PRO A 186 -14.38 6.52 -7.42
N LEU A 187 -13.86 5.29 -7.28
CA LEU A 187 -12.42 5.01 -7.36
C LEU A 187 -11.80 5.54 -8.66
N LYS A 188 -12.55 5.50 -9.77
CA LYS A 188 -12.15 6.02 -11.09
C LYS A 188 -11.88 7.53 -11.12
N GLU A 189 -12.57 8.31 -10.28
CA GLU A 189 -12.46 9.77 -10.21
C GLU A 189 -11.29 10.24 -9.31
N THR A 190 -10.63 9.31 -8.63
CA THR A 190 -9.49 9.58 -7.76
C THR A 190 -8.16 9.39 -8.51
N HIS A 191 -7.08 9.96 -7.98
CA HIS A 191 -5.70 9.73 -8.49
C HIS A 191 -5.24 8.25 -8.50
N LEU A 192 -6.04 7.32 -7.96
CA LEU A 192 -5.79 5.88 -8.06
C LEU A 192 -6.06 5.34 -9.48
N SER A 193 -6.78 6.08 -10.33
CA SER A 193 -6.98 5.72 -11.74
C SER A 193 -5.79 6.08 -12.64
N ASP A 194 -4.93 7.01 -12.22
CA ASP A 194 -3.71 7.43 -12.93
C ASP A 194 -2.57 6.38 -12.85
N CYS A 195 -2.78 5.26 -12.16
CA CYS A 195 -1.86 4.11 -12.17
C CYS A 195 -1.73 3.51 -13.59
N SER A 196 -0.67 3.89 -14.30
CA SER A 196 -0.32 3.49 -15.68
C SER A 196 0.03 1.99 -15.85
N GLY A 197 -0.92 1.10 -15.57
CA GLY A 197 -0.77 -0.35 -15.66
C GLY A 197 -0.01 -1.01 -14.49
N PHE A 198 0.62 -0.23 -13.62
CA PHE A 198 1.39 -0.74 -12.47
C PHE A 198 0.53 -1.20 -11.28
N CYS A 199 -0.66 -0.63 -11.09
CA CYS A 199 -1.55 -1.01 -9.98
C CYS A 199 -2.39 -2.22 -10.38
N GLY A 200 -1.78 -3.39 -10.25
CA GLY A 200 -2.40 -4.69 -10.50
C GLY A 200 -3.76 -4.83 -9.83
N ASP A 201 -4.68 -5.45 -10.56
CA ASP A 201 -6.05 -5.80 -10.12
C ASP A 201 -6.99 -4.63 -9.77
N MET A 202 -6.62 -3.37 -10.03
CA MET A 202 -7.56 -2.24 -9.93
C MET A 202 -8.76 -2.35 -10.87
N ASN A 203 -8.58 -2.96 -12.05
CA ASN A 203 -9.67 -3.20 -13.02
C ASN A 203 -10.82 -4.02 -12.41
N VAL A 204 -10.54 -4.99 -11.53
CA VAL A 204 -11.57 -5.78 -10.85
C VAL A 204 -12.39 -4.91 -9.91
N ARG A 205 -11.73 -4.03 -9.14
CA ARG A 205 -12.39 -3.09 -8.20
C ARG A 205 -13.30 -2.12 -8.95
N PHE A 206 -12.82 -1.53 -10.05
CA PHE A 206 -13.62 -0.68 -10.93
C PHE A 206 -14.88 -1.40 -11.48
N GLN A 207 -14.76 -2.68 -11.86
CA GLN A 207 -15.89 -3.47 -12.34
C GLN A 207 -16.90 -3.88 -11.27
N LEU A 208 -16.52 -3.85 -9.99
CA LEU A 208 -17.45 -4.02 -8.87
C LEU A 208 -18.25 -2.73 -8.64
N GLU A 209 -17.55 -1.59 -8.64
CA GLU A 209 -18.14 -0.26 -8.49
C GLU A 209 -19.14 0.06 -9.61
N ASP A 210 -18.80 -0.27 -10.86
CA ASP A 210 -19.73 -0.18 -12.02
C ASP A 210 -21.01 -1.02 -11.86
N LYS A 211 -21.00 -2.01 -10.97
CA LYS A 211 -22.14 -2.89 -10.65
C LYS A 211 -22.85 -2.47 -9.35
N ASN A 212 -22.55 -1.28 -8.84
CA ASN A 212 -23.01 -0.75 -7.54
C ASN A 212 -22.61 -1.59 -6.32
N PHE A 213 -21.52 -2.37 -6.41
CA PHE A 213 -20.92 -3.05 -5.26
C PHE A 213 -19.61 -2.38 -4.88
N GLY A 214 -19.37 -2.17 -3.58
CA GLY A 214 -18.06 -1.70 -3.13
C GLY A 214 -17.01 -2.81 -3.20
N SER A 215 -15.75 -2.40 -3.27
CA SER A 215 -14.58 -3.29 -3.21
C SER A 215 -13.98 -3.32 -1.80
N ASP A 216 -12.85 -4.01 -1.64
CA ASP A 216 -11.96 -3.91 -0.47
C ASP A 216 -11.41 -2.49 -0.26
N LEU A 217 -11.53 -1.61 -1.25
CA LEU A 217 -11.20 -0.20 -1.20
C LEU A 217 -12.46 0.68 -1.35
N PHE A 218 -12.54 1.76 -0.58
CA PHE A 218 -13.62 2.75 -0.61
C PHE A 218 -13.05 4.14 -0.34
N VAL A 219 -13.52 5.16 -1.05
CA VAL A 219 -13.01 6.53 -0.90
C VAL A 219 -14.13 7.48 -0.50
N VAL A 220 -13.88 8.27 0.54
CA VAL A 220 -14.81 9.27 1.05
C VAL A 220 -14.20 10.66 0.96
N LYS A 221 -15.04 11.68 0.73
CA LYS A 221 -14.66 13.09 0.78
C LYS A 221 -15.41 13.79 1.92
N GLY A 222 -14.71 14.61 2.71
CA GLY A 222 -15.33 15.49 3.70
C GLY A 222 -16.05 16.68 3.06
N ILE A 223 -17.36 16.79 3.25
CA ILE A 223 -18.19 17.88 2.69
C ILE A 223 -18.79 18.80 3.75
N GLU A 224 -19.01 18.33 4.99
CA GLU A 224 -19.52 19.14 6.10
C GLU A 224 -18.81 18.75 7.40
N ILE A 225 -18.60 19.70 8.31
CA ILE A 225 -17.96 19.45 9.61
C ILE A 225 -18.87 18.57 10.47
N GLY A 226 -18.35 17.46 11.00
CA GLY A 226 -19.13 16.57 11.85
C GLY A 226 -18.49 15.21 12.08
N GLN A 227 -19.30 14.26 12.56
CA GLN A 227 -18.89 12.88 12.76
C GLN A 227 -19.88 11.94 12.08
N GLU A 228 -19.36 11.02 11.28
CA GLU A 228 -20.15 10.06 10.54
C GLU A 228 -19.58 8.66 10.72
N VAL A 229 -20.48 7.68 10.81
CA VAL A 229 -20.13 6.27 10.95
C VAL A 229 -20.06 5.66 9.57
N VAL A 230 -18.94 5.00 9.24
CA VAL A 230 -18.78 4.23 8.02
C VAL A 230 -18.83 2.75 8.39
N SER A 231 -19.75 2.02 7.78
CA SER A 231 -19.92 0.58 7.93
C SER A 231 -19.46 -0.13 6.66
N ALA A 232 -18.74 -1.24 6.82
CA ALA A 232 -18.39 -2.17 5.75
C ALA A 232 -18.85 -3.57 6.14
N GLN A 233 -19.66 -4.19 5.29
CA GLN A 233 -20.16 -5.57 5.44
C GLN A 233 -19.68 -6.42 4.27
N LEU A 234 -19.18 -7.63 4.54
CA LEU A 234 -18.81 -8.59 3.50
C LEU A 234 -20.09 -9.17 2.84
N PHE A 235 -20.26 -8.92 1.55
CA PHE A 235 -21.42 -9.36 0.77
C PHE A 235 -21.17 -10.76 0.17
N GLU A 236 -21.13 -11.77 1.04
CA GLU A 236 -21.07 -13.19 0.69
C GLU A 236 -22.03 -13.99 1.61
N PRO A 237 -22.86 -14.92 1.08
CA PRO A 237 -23.94 -15.56 1.87
C PRO A 237 -23.50 -16.33 3.12
N GLN A 238 -22.25 -16.77 3.18
CA GLN A 238 -21.69 -17.48 4.34
C GLN A 238 -21.10 -16.52 5.39
N PHE A 239 -20.93 -15.25 5.05
CA PHE A 239 -20.19 -14.25 5.82
C PHE A 239 -20.98 -12.96 6.06
N GLU A 240 -22.31 -12.97 5.92
CA GLU A 240 -23.17 -11.78 6.16
C GLU A 240 -23.02 -11.19 7.57
N HIS A 241 -22.59 -12.00 8.54
CA HIS A 241 -22.29 -11.59 9.91
C HIS A 241 -20.95 -10.83 10.07
N VAL A 242 -20.12 -10.79 9.03
CA VAL A 242 -18.80 -10.17 9.02
C VAL A 242 -18.94 -8.70 8.62
N ILE A 243 -19.02 -7.84 9.64
CA ILE A 243 -19.23 -6.39 9.54
C ILE A 243 -18.19 -5.68 10.43
N ASP A 244 -17.68 -4.54 9.97
CA ASP A 244 -16.94 -3.60 10.82
C ASP A 244 -17.45 -2.16 10.64
N THR A 245 -17.32 -1.34 11.68
CA THR A 245 -17.80 0.04 11.70
C THR A 245 -16.78 0.96 12.33
N ILE A 246 -16.39 2.03 11.62
CA ILE A 246 -15.52 3.09 12.14
C ILE A 246 -16.27 4.42 12.20
N THR A 247 -15.81 5.35 13.04
CA THR A 247 -16.27 6.75 13.00
C THR A 247 -15.16 7.63 12.47
N LEU A 248 -15.47 8.38 11.42
CA LEU A 248 -14.59 9.40 10.86
C LEU A 248 -15.07 10.78 11.31
N THR A 249 -14.13 11.69 11.55
CA THR A 249 -14.43 13.09 11.91
C THR A 249 -14.00 14.01 10.78
N VAL A 250 -14.93 14.78 10.24
CA VAL A 250 -14.65 15.83 9.25
C VAL A 250 -14.52 17.15 9.99
N ALA A 251 -13.46 17.91 9.72
CA ALA A 251 -13.21 19.19 10.37
C ALA A 251 -12.38 20.13 9.48
N GLU A 252 -12.17 21.38 9.92
CA GLU A 252 -11.34 22.31 9.16
C GLU A 252 -9.84 22.08 9.38
N ALA A 253 -9.08 22.26 8.30
CA ALA A 253 -7.62 22.32 8.33
C ALA A 253 -7.18 23.55 9.12
N MET A 254 -6.35 23.36 10.15
CA MET A 254 -5.97 24.41 11.10
C MET A 254 -4.48 24.35 11.42
N SER A 255 -3.85 25.53 11.59
CA SER A 255 -2.46 25.67 12.01
C SER A 255 -2.30 26.82 13.00
N LEU A 256 -1.40 26.65 13.97
CA LEU A 256 -1.03 27.67 14.95
C LEU A 256 0.29 28.31 14.57
N GLU A 257 0.35 29.64 14.69
CA GLU A 257 1.55 30.45 14.48
C GLU A 257 1.86 31.23 15.76
N PRO A 258 3.08 31.13 16.34
CA PRO A 258 4.20 30.28 15.91
C PRO A 258 3.94 28.77 16.12
N PRO A 259 4.57 27.90 15.31
CA PRO A 259 4.41 26.45 15.44
C PRO A 259 5.11 25.91 16.70
N SER A 260 4.62 24.76 17.18
CA SER A 260 5.20 24.04 18.33
C SER A 260 6.52 23.34 17.98
N PRO A 261 7.51 23.25 18.89
CA PRO A 261 7.52 23.79 20.25
C PRO A 261 7.94 25.26 20.32
N VAL A 262 7.29 26.02 21.21
CA VAL A 262 7.66 27.41 21.51
C VAL A 262 8.38 27.47 22.85
N LEU A 263 9.60 28.02 22.87
CA LEU A 263 10.41 28.17 24.09
C LEU A 263 10.32 29.62 24.60
N VAL A 264 9.97 29.80 25.87
CA VAL A 264 9.82 31.12 26.50
C VAL A 264 10.45 31.19 27.89
N THR A 265 10.85 32.39 28.28
CA THR A 265 11.29 32.73 29.64
C THR A 265 10.10 33.15 30.51
N VAL A 266 10.27 33.05 31.84
CA VAL A 266 9.24 33.41 32.81
C VAL A 266 8.82 34.87 32.65
N GLY A 267 7.51 35.11 32.51
CA GLY A 267 6.92 36.45 32.34
C GLY A 267 6.72 36.92 30.89
N VAL A 268 7.05 36.09 29.88
CA VAL A 268 6.77 36.40 28.47
C VAL A 268 5.40 35.89 28.06
N LEU A 269 4.60 36.75 27.41
CA LEU A 269 3.30 36.41 26.81
C LEU A 269 3.49 36.05 25.33
N VAL A 270 2.91 34.93 24.89
CA VAL A 270 2.99 34.46 23.49
C VAL A 270 1.66 34.69 22.79
N LYS A 271 1.66 35.52 21.75
CA LYS A 271 0.48 35.73 20.90
C LYS A 271 0.42 34.64 19.84
N PHE A 272 -0.51 33.70 20.01
CA PHE A 272 -0.82 32.70 18.98
C PHE A 272 -1.86 33.24 17.99
N LYS A 273 -1.67 32.93 16.72
CA LYS A 273 -2.65 33.16 15.65
C LYS A 273 -3.15 31.81 15.13
N LEU A 274 -4.46 31.66 15.05
CA LEU A 274 -5.07 30.52 14.38
C LEU A 274 -5.23 30.83 12.89
N ARG A 275 -4.61 30.01 12.04
CA ARG A 275 -4.80 30.02 10.60
C ARG A 275 -5.71 28.84 10.25
N VAL A 276 -6.85 29.13 9.65
CA VAL A 276 -7.78 28.12 9.14
C VAL A 276 -7.66 28.08 7.62
N PHE A 277 -7.51 26.90 7.04
CA PHE A 277 -7.42 26.73 5.59
C PHE A 277 -8.78 26.27 5.06
N ARG A 278 -9.41 27.10 4.24
CA ARG A 278 -10.59 26.73 3.45
C ARG A 278 -10.18 26.63 1.99
N GLN A 279 -10.48 25.53 1.33
CA GLN A 279 -10.19 25.32 -0.11
C GLN A 279 -8.72 25.63 -0.47
N LYS A 280 -7.78 25.22 0.40
CA LYS A 280 -6.33 25.48 0.31
C LYS A 280 -5.90 26.96 0.38
N VAL A 281 -6.81 27.89 0.70
CA VAL A 281 -6.51 29.30 0.99
C VAL A 281 -6.49 29.52 2.50
N ALA A 282 -5.38 30.06 3.01
CA ALA A 282 -5.23 30.38 4.44
C ALA A 282 -6.00 31.66 4.79
N GLN A 283 -6.92 31.57 5.75
CA GLN A 283 -7.60 32.71 6.37
C GLN A 283 -7.17 32.81 7.83
N ALA A 284 -6.69 33.98 8.25
CA ALA A 284 -6.34 34.22 9.65
C ALA A 284 -7.60 34.54 10.44
N LEU A 285 -7.98 33.66 11.38
CA LEU A 285 -9.15 33.83 12.21
C LEU A 285 -8.73 34.06 13.66
N SER A 286 -8.67 35.34 14.03
CA SER A 286 -8.42 35.87 15.39
C SER A 286 -7.06 35.56 16.02
N SER A 287 -6.64 36.46 16.90
CA SER A 287 -5.53 36.30 17.83
C SER A 287 -6.07 36.05 19.23
N PHE A 288 -5.51 35.08 19.95
CA PHE A 288 -5.82 34.84 21.35
C PHE A 288 -4.54 34.89 22.18
N ASP A 289 -4.64 35.48 23.37
CA ASP A 289 -3.55 35.58 24.33
C ASP A 289 -3.66 34.41 25.33
N ILE A 290 -2.54 33.73 25.59
CA ILE A 290 -2.38 32.66 26.58
C ILE A 290 -1.19 33.00 27.47
#